data_AF-A0AAE0EFW2-F1
#
_entry.id   AF-A0AAE0EFW2-F1
#
_cell.length_a   1.000
_cell.length_b   1.000
_cell.length_c   1.000
_cell.angle_alpha   90.00
_cell.angle_beta   90.00
_cell.angle_gamma   90.00
#
_symmetry.space_group_name_H-M   'P 1'
#
loop_
_entity.id
_entity.type
_entity.pdbx_description
1 polymer ?
#
loop_
_entity_poly.entity_id
_entity_poly.type
_entity_poly.pdbx_seq_one_letter_code
_entity_poly.pdbx_strand_id
1 'polypeptide(L)'
;MGIVEEWKLDTFNVPSYAASLEEIQHVIERERSYNINLLEKFELSWDAGSIDINGDNNLDTRVKQALKVIRFVTEPILASHFGNSIMDDLFKRLSTRAKDSMEKGVLQEVFIPENLFGKVCSIIDKEVHQVCPVYT
;
A
#
# COMPACT_ATOMS: atom_id res chain seq x y z
N MET A 1 2.25 19.49 -16.88
CA MET A 1 3.03 20.00 -15.73
C MET A 1 2.91 18.99 -14.62
N GLY A 2 4.02 18.62 -13.99
CA GLY A 2 4.02 17.74 -12.81
C GLY A 2 3.26 18.40 -11.66
N ILE A 3 2.55 17.58 -10.86
CA ILE A 3 1.82 18.04 -9.66
C ILE A 3 2.77 18.15 -8.46
N VAL A 4 3.91 17.46 -8.52
CA VAL A 4 4.93 17.41 -7.47
C VAL A 4 6.29 17.70 -8.08
N GLU A 5 7.14 18.39 -7.32
CA GLU A 5 8.55 18.62 -7.67
C GLU A 5 9.35 17.32 -7.47
N GLU A 6 10.18 16.97 -8.45
CA GLU A 6 10.95 15.72 -8.47
C GLU A 6 11.79 15.49 -7.20
N TRP A 7 12.52 16.51 -6.74
CA TRP A 7 13.34 16.37 -5.54
C TRP A 7 12.53 16.04 -4.27
N LYS A 8 11.24 16.41 -4.22
CA LYS A 8 10.36 16.03 -3.10
C LYS A 8 10.02 14.54 -3.15
N LEU A 9 9.96 13.96 -4.34
CA LEU A 9 9.76 12.52 -4.52
C LEU A 9 11.04 11.77 -4.13
N ASP A 10 12.20 12.22 -4.62
CA ASP A 10 13.50 11.57 -4.36
C ASP A 10 13.89 11.55 -2.87
N THR A 11 13.43 12.54 -2.11
CA THR A 11 13.72 12.66 -0.67
C THR A 11 12.66 11.98 0.20
N PHE A 12 11.55 11.53 -0.37
CA PHE A 12 10.48 10.88 0.37
C PHE A 12 10.69 9.37 0.43
N ASN A 13 10.83 8.83 1.63
CA ASN A 13 10.76 7.40 1.89
C ASN A 13 9.54 7.11 2.76
N VAL A 14 8.73 6.13 2.36
CA VAL A 14 7.61 5.68 3.20
C VAL A 14 8.18 4.97 4.43
N PRO A 15 7.77 5.34 5.65
CA PRO A 15 8.26 4.73 6.88
C PRO A 15 7.60 3.36 7.13
N SER A 16 7.80 2.43 6.21
CA SER A 16 7.21 1.10 6.21
C SER A 16 8.21 0.08 5.68
N TYR A 17 8.25 -1.10 6.30
CA TYR A 17 9.13 -2.18 5.91
C TYR A 17 8.35 -3.49 5.78
N ALA A 18 8.34 -4.04 4.57
CA ALA A 18 7.69 -5.32 4.28
C ALA A 18 8.64 -6.49 4.59
N ALA A 19 8.80 -6.80 5.88
CA ALA A 19 9.69 -7.88 6.32
C ALA A 19 9.30 -9.25 5.75
N SER A 20 10.30 -10.06 5.42
CA SER A 20 10.11 -11.47 5.08
C SER A 20 9.88 -12.34 6.33
N LEU A 21 9.36 -13.56 6.15
CA LEU A 21 9.14 -14.48 7.27
C LEU A 21 10.48 -14.83 7.95
N GLU A 22 11.52 -14.99 7.14
CA GLU A 22 12.89 -15.27 7.58
C GLU A 22 13.48 -14.12 8.39
N GLU A 23 13.22 -12.87 7.99
CA GLU A 23 13.68 -11.69 8.72
C GLU A 23 12.99 -11.55 10.07
N ILE A 24 11.68 -11.79 10.13
CA ILE A 24 10.92 -11.79 11.38
C ILE A 24 11.44 -12.87 12.32
N GLN A 25 11.60 -14.10 11.82
CA GLN A 25 12.17 -15.21 12.58
C GLN A 25 13.55 -14.85 13.12
N HIS A 26 14.43 -14.33 12.27
CA HIS A 26 15.79 -13.96 12.65
C HIS A 26 15.83 -12.91 13.78
N VAL A 27 14.96 -11.90 13.74
CA VAL A 27 14.89 -10.87 14.78
C VAL A 27 14.42 -11.46 16.11
N ILE A 28 13.38 -12.29 16.11
CA ILE A 28 12.84 -12.91 17.33
C ILE A 28 13.90 -13.83 17.98
N GLU A 29 14.54 -14.69 17.19
CA GLU A 29 15.57 -15.61 17.69
C GLU A 29 16.81 -14.87 18.22
N ARG A 30 17.17 -13.74 17.61
CA ARG A 30 18.26 -12.89 18.09
C ARG A 30 17.92 -12.22 19.42
N GLU A 31 16.69 -11.76 19.59
CA GLU A 31 16.24 -11.01 20.77
C GLU A 31 16.04 -11.90 22.01
N ARG A 32 15.67 -13.17 21.81
CA ARG A 32 15.62 -14.25 22.83
C ARG A 32 14.62 -14.04 23.99
N SER A 33 13.78 -13.01 23.99
CA SER A 33 12.72 -12.86 25.01
C SER A 33 11.47 -13.66 24.67
N TYR A 34 11.31 -14.10 23.42
CA TYR A 34 10.14 -14.82 22.94
C TYR A 34 10.50 -16.16 22.30
N ASN A 35 9.58 -17.13 22.42
CA ASN A 35 9.64 -18.38 21.67
C ASN A 35 8.60 -18.35 20.56
N ILE A 36 8.98 -18.79 19.36
CA ILE A 36 8.08 -18.88 18.21
C ILE A 36 7.27 -20.17 18.33
N ASN A 37 5.97 -20.04 18.64
CA ASN A 37 5.05 -21.18 18.65
C ASN A 37 4.45 -21.46 17.26
N LEU A 38 4.18 -20.40 16.49
CA LEU A 38 3.65 -20.46 15.14
C LEU A 38 4.08 -19.19 14.37
N LEU A 39 4.58 -19.37 13.16
CA LEU A 39 4.93 -18.28 12.25
C LEU A 39 4.50 -18.68 10.83
N GLU A 40 3.41 -18.06 10.36
CA GLU A 40 2.78 -18.42 9.09
C GLU A 40 2.47 -17.17 8.26
N LYS A 41 2.40 -17.39 6.95
CA LYS A 41 2.04 -16.40 5.94
C LYS A 41 0.74 -16.84 5.28
N PHE A 42 -0.18 -15.90 5.10
CA PHE A 42 -1.43 -16.11 4.40
C PHE A 42 -1.50 -15.25 3.15
N GLU A 43 -2.17 -15.74 2.11
CA GLU A 43 -2.49 -14.93 0.95
C GLU A 43 -3.89 -14.39 1.11
N LEU A 44 -4.03 -13.07 1.13
CA LEU A 44 -5.32 -12.40 1.18
C LEU A 44 -5.56 -11.69 -0.14
N SER A 45 -6.81 -11.65 -0.54
CA SER A 45 -7.21 -10.74 -1.61
C SER A 45 -7.12 -9.32 -1.07
N TRP A 46 -6.68 -8.38 -1.90
CA TRP A 46 -6.60 -6.96 -1.58
C TRP A 46 -7.94 -6.34 -1.12
N ASP A 47 -9.03 -6.97 -1.55
CA ASP A 47 -10.40 -6.60 -1.24
C ASP A 47 -11.03 -7.53 -0.18
N ALA A 48 -10.23 -8.32 0.53
CA ALA A 48 -10.69 -9.18 1.62
C ALA A 48 -11.22 -8.30 2.76
N GLY A 49 -12.53 -8.08 2.77
CA GLY A 49 -13.22 -7.15 3.67
C GLY A 49 -14.07 -6.10 2.95
N SER A 50 -13.99 -6.03 1.63
CA SER A 50 -14.76 -5.12 0.78
C SER A 50 -16.13 -5.70 0.36
N ILE A 51 -16.66 -6.66 1.11
CA ILE A 51 -18.00 -7.17 0.85
C ILE A 51 -18.95 -6.15 1.47
N ASP A 52 -19.66 -5.39 0.63
CA ASP A 52 -20.70 -4.50 1.11
C ASP A 52 -21.79 -5.32 1.82
N ILE A 53 -22.38 -4.76 2.87
CA ILE A 53 -23.46 -5.39 3.66
C ILE A 53 -24.68 -5.71 2.75
N ASN A 54 -24.78 -5.00 1.63
CA ASN A 54 -25.79 -5.17 0.59
C ASN A 54 -25.45 -6.26 -0.46
N GLY A 55 -24.28 -6.90 -0.37
CA GLY A 55 -23.84 -7.93 -1.32
C GLY A 55 -23.35 -7.40 -2.67
N ASP A 56 -23.17 -6.08 -2.83
CA ASP A 56 -22.58 -5.50 -4.06
C ASP A 56 -21.09 -5.82 -4.12
N ASN A 57 -20.72 -6.68 -5.08
CA ASN A 57 -19.36 -7.14 -5.32
C ASN A 57 -18.74 -6.53 -6.59
N ASN A 58 -19.33 -5.46 -7.13
CA ASN A 58 -18.77 -4.78 -8.29
C ASN A 58 -17.35 -4.25 -7.97
N LEU A 59 -16.46 -4.35 -8.96
CA LEU A 59 -15.08 -3.90 -8.91
C LEU A 59 -14.94 -2.46 -8.42
N ASP A 60 -15.81 -1.54 -8.86
CA ASP A 60 -15.75 -0.13 -8.46
C ASP A 60 -15.97 0.04 -6.95
N THR A 61 -16.90 -0.72 -6.36
CA THR A 61 -17.19 -0.73 -4.93
C THR A 61 -15.99 -1.28 -4.15
N ARG A 62 -15.40 -2.39 -4.62
CA ARG A 62 -14.23 -3.05 -4.03
C ARG A 62 -13.00 -2.14 -4.03
N VAL A 63 -12.68 -1.54 -5.18
CA VAL A 63 -11.59 -0.57 -5.36
C VAL A 63 -11.78 0.61 -4.41
N LYS A 64 -12.99 1.19 -4.37
CA LYS A 64 -13.29 2.35 -3.51
C LYS A 64 -13.10 2.04 -2.03
N GLN A 65 -13.53 0.87 -1.57
CA GLN A 65 -13.38 0.47 -0.17
C GLN A 65 -11.91 0.23 0.19
N ALA A 66 -11.15 -0.47 -0.66
CA ALA A 66 -9.72 -0.67 -0.42
C ALA A 66 -8.95 0.66 -0.36
N LEU A 67 -9.24 1.60 -1.26
CA LEU A 67 -8.60 2.92 -1.28
C LEU A 67 -8.95 3.79 -0.08
N LYS A 68 -10.12 3.62 0.53
CA LYS A 68 -10.45 4.32 1.77
C LYS A 68 -9.51 3.92 2.90
N VAL A 69 -9.22 2.62 3.03
CA VAL A 69 -8.28 2.11 4.05
C VAL A 69 -6.88 2.65 3.76
N ILE A 70 -6.43 2.56 2.52
CA ILE A 70 -5.13 3.10 2.11
C ILE A 70 -5.02 4.59 2.42
N ARG A 71 -6.02 5.37 2.01
CA ARG A 71 -6.03 6.82 2.22
C ARG A 71 -6.00 7.15 3.71
N PHE A 72 -6.84 6.51 4.52
CA PHE A 72 -6.83 6.69 5.97
C PHE A 72 -5.44 6.46 6.59
N VAL A 73 -4.74 5.46 6.07
CA VAL A 73 -3.45 5.01 6.58
C VAL A 73 -2.29 5.88 6.10
N THR A 74 -2.27 6.31 4.84
CA THR A 74 -1.09 6.93 4.20
C THR A 74 -1.21 8.43 3.99
N GLU A 75 -2.42 8.98 3.94
CA GLU A 75 -2.65 10.41 3.71
C GLU A 75 -1.95 11.30 4.74
N PRO A 76 -1.93 11.02 6.06
CA PRO A 76 -1.21 11.87 7.02
C PRO A 76 0.29 12.01 6.71
N ILE A 77 0.93 10.91 6.31
CA ILE A 77 2.36 10.85 5.98
C ILE A 77 2.61 11.63 4.68
N LEU A 78 1.81 11.36 3.64
CA LEU A 78 1.92 12.02 2.34
C LEU A 78 1.64 13.53 2.45
N ALA A 79 0.61 13.92 3.20
CA ALA A 79 0.25 15.31 3.44
C ALA A 79 1.35 16.07 4.20
N SER A 80 2.04 15.41 5.14
CA SER A 80 3.14 16.03 5.89
C SER A 80 4.32 16.43 4.99
N HIS A 81 4.58 15.66 3.93
CA HIS A 81 5.74 15.87 3.05
C HIS A 81 5.39 16.66 1.79
N PHE A 82 4.27 16.34 1.15
CA PHE A 82 3.85 16.93 -0.12
C PHE A 82 2.79 18.04 0.02
N GLY A 83 2.16 18.17 1.17
CA GLY A 83 1.07 19.10 1.43
C GLY A 83 -0.31 18.57 1.07
N ASN A 84 -1.35 19.16 1.65
CA ASN A 84 -2.74 18.71 1.49
C ASN A 84 -3.32 18.99 0.09
N SER A 85 -2.80 19.98 -0.63
CA SER A 85 -3.40 20.47 -1.88
C SER A 85 -3.42 19.43 -3.01
N ILE A 86 -2.60 18.38 -2.92
CA ILE A 86 -2.48 17.36 -3.97
C ILE A 86 -3.17 16.03 -3.60
N MET A 87 -3.63 15.86 -2.36
CA MET A 87 -4.07 14.55 -1.85
C MET A 87 -5.27 14.02 -2.63
N ASP A 88 -6.28 14.84 -2.90
CA ASP A 88 -7.47 14.40 -3.65
C ASP A 88 -7.13 13.95 -5.08
N ASP A 89 -6.26 14.70 -5.78
CA ASP A 89 -5.81 14.35 -7.12
C ASP A 89 -4.94 13.09 -7.12
N LEU A 90 -4.09 12.91 -6.11
CA LEU A 90 -3.26 11.72 -5.92
C LEU A 90 -4.12 10.47 -5.72
N PHE A 91 -5.06 10.51 -4.77
CA PHE A 91 -5.93 9.36 -4.49
C PHE A 91 -6.89 9.05 -5.64
N LYS A 92 -7.30 10.06 -6.42
CA LYS A 92 -8.06 9.85 -7.65
C LYS A 92 -7.28 9.07 -8.70
N ARG A 93 -6.00 9.42 -8.92
CA ARG A 93 -5.12 8.70 -9.86
C ARG A 93 -4.82 7.28 -9.39
N LEU A 94 -4.54 7.12 -8.10
CA LEU A 94 -4.38 5.83 -7.45
C LEU A 94 -5.62 4.95 -7.68
N SER A 95 -6.82 5.54 -7.61
CA SER A 95 -8.07 4.82 -7.86
C SER A 95 -8.17 4.23 -9.26
N THR A 96 -7.79 5.00 -10.28
CA THR A 96 -7.82 4.53 -11.67
C THR A 96 -6.86 3.37 -11.89
N ARG A 97 -5.66 3.42 -11.31
CA ARG A 97 -4.66 2.37 -11.47
C ARG A 97 -4.92 1.14 -10.62
N ALA A 98 -5.48 1.31 -9.42
CA ALA A 98 -5.95 0.20 -8.61
C ALA A 98 -7.01 -0.61 -9.37
N LYS A 99 -7.97 0.07 -10.00
CA LYS A 99 -8.98 -0.58 -10.84
C LYS A 99 -8.35 -1.40 -11.97
N ASP A 100 -7.48 -0.79 -12.77
CA ASP A 100 -6.76 -1.46 -13.87
C ASP A 100 -5.93 -2.66 -13.39
N SER A 101 -5.27 -2.54 -12.24
CA SER A 101 -4.45 -3.62 -11.65
C SER A 101 -5.30 -4.78 -11.13
N MET A 102 -6.47 -4.49 -10.57
CA MET A 102 -7.45 -5.48 -10.11
C MET A 102 -8.10 -6.22 -11.28
N GLU A 103 -8.41 -5.52 -12.39
CA GLU A 103 -8.90 -6.15 -13.63
C GLU A 103 -7.88 -7.13 -14.22
N LYS A 104 -6.58 -6.80 -14.10
CA LYS A 104 -5.47 -7.63 -14.57
C LYS A 104 -5.07 -8.74 -13.60
N GLY A 105 -5.66 -8.80 -12.40
CA GLY A 105 -5.34 -9.81 -11.38
C GLY A 105 -3.93 -9.70 -10.78
N VAL A 106 -3.31 -8.52 -10.85
CA VAL A 106 -1.91 -8.30 -10.42
C VAL A 106 -1.81 -8.03 -8.91
N LEU A 107 -2.92 -7.67 -8.25
CA LEU A 107 -2.97 -7.40 -6.82
C LEU A 107 -3.39 -8.65 -6.03
N GLN A 108 -2.39 -9.44 -5.62
CA GLN A 108 -2.53 -10.45 -4.56
C GLN A 108 -1.79 -9.94 -3.33
N GLU A 109 -2.35 -10.03 -2.12
CA GLU A 109 -1.64 -9.67 -0.89
C GLU A 109 -1.01 -10.88 -0.22
N VAL A 110 0.11 -10.61 0.42
CA VAL A 110 0.79 -11.53 1.31
C VAL A 110 0.62 -10.94 2.71
N PHE A 111 -0.27 -11.52 3.49
CA PHE A 111 -0.54 -11.14 4.86
C PHE A 111 0.37 -11.94 5.79
N ILE A 112 1.29 -11.25 6.43
CA ILE A 112 1.81 -11.62 7.75
C ILE A 112 0.94 -10.83 8.74
N PRO A 113 0.54 -11.36 9.91
CA PRO A 113 -0.44 -10.74 10.84
C PRO A 113 -0.29 -9.25 11.18
N GLU A 114 0.82 -8.61 10.83
CA GLU A 114 1.10 -7.18 11.04
C GLU A 114 1.14 -6.32 9.75
N ASN A 115 1.02 -6.87 8.54
CA ASN A 115 1.67 -6.27 7.35
C ASN A 115 0.75 -5.85 6.17
N LEU A 116 -0.45 -5.32 6.44
CA LEU A 116 -1.34 -4.70 5.44
C LEU A 116 -0.68 -3.52 4.67
N PHE A 117 0.41 -2.95 5.21
CA PHE A 117 1.05 -1.75 4.67
C PHE A 117 2.01 -1.99 3.50
N GLY A 118 2.65 -3.16 3.41
CA GLY A 118 3.82 -3.37 2.55
C GLY A 118 3.56 -3.15 1.05
N LYS A 119 2.42 -3.59 0.53
CA LYS A 119 2.09 -3.45 -0.90
C LYS A 119 1.47 -2.10 -1.24
N VAL A 120 0.74 -1.49 -0.32
CA VAL A 120 0.28 -0.09 -0.44
C VAL A 120 1.46 0.84 -0.67
N CYS A 121 2.55 0.65 0.08
CA CYS A 121 3.80 1.40 -0.09
C CYS A 121 4.38 1.18 -1.48
N SER A 122 4.44 -0.07 -1.97
CA SER A 122 4.94 -0.36 -3.32
C SER A 122 4.14 0.31 -4.45
N ILE A 123 2.83 0.49 -4.27
CA ILE A 123 1.98 1.19 -5.25
C ILE A 123 2.22 2.70 -5.13
N ILE A 124 2.27 3.24 -3.91
CA ILE A 124 2.61 4.65 -3.67
C ILE A 124 3.98 4.98 -4.26
N ASP A 125 4.99 4.13 -4.07
CA ASP A 125 6.33 4.31 -4.63
C ASP A 125 6.30 4.28 -6.16
N LYS A 126 5.53 3.37 -6.77
CA LYS A 126 5.31 3.35 -8.24
C LYS A 126 4.54 4.57 -8.74
N GLU A 127 3.56 5.09 -7.99
CA GLU A 127 2.84 6.31 -8.33
C GLU A 127 3.74 7.54 -8.24
N VAL A 128 4.49 7.66 -7.15
CA VAL A 128 5.49 8.69 -6.89
C VAL A 128 6.51 8.70 -8.03
N HIS A 129 7.10 7.56 -8.37
CA HIS A 129 8.07 7.46 -9.47
C HIS A 129 7.43 7.73 -10.84
N GLN A 130 6.18 7.34 -11.08
CA GLN A 130 5.53 7.57 -12.38
C GLN A 130 4.97 8.99 -12.56
N VAL A 131 4.93 9.81 -11.50
CA VAL A 131 4.65 11.26 -11.57
C VAL A 131 5.87 12.05 -12.06
N CYS A 132 7.07 11.47 -12.04
CA CYS A 132 8.28 11.98 -12.70
C CYS A 132 8.71 11.06 -13.85
N PRO A 133 8.35 11.34 -15.11
CA PRO A 133 8.98 10.64 -16.22
C PRO A 133 10.36 11.26 -16.44
N VAL A 134 11.43 10.45 -16.30
CA VAL A 134 12.83 10.58 -16.80
C VAL A 134 13.80 10.15 -15.67
N TYR A 135 14.69 9.16 -15.75
CA TYR A 135 15.00 8.03 -16.63
C TYR A 135 15.83 7.01 -15.81
N THR A 136 15.93 5.79 -16.36
CA THR A 136 17.02 4.80 -16.20
C THR A 136 18.42 5.36 -15.99
#